data_AF-A0A2J6MSK2-F1
#
_entry.id   AF-A0A2J6MSK2-F1
#
_cell.length_a   1.000
_cell.length_b   1.000
_cell.length_c   1.000
_cell.angle_alpha   90.00
_cell.angle_beta   90.00
_cell.angle_gamma   90.00
#
_symmetry.space_group_name_H-M   'P 1'
#
loop_
_entity.id
_entity.type
_entity.pdbx_description
1 polymer ?
#
loop_
_entity_poly.entity_id
_entity_poly.type
_entity_poly.pdbx_seq_one_letter_code
_entity_poly.pdbx_strand_id
1 'polypeptide(L)'
;MDAQQVIDLASAAGLALHPRGDTLEMVGPAGSRDALRALVAEHQYEIIDYLRNAPCRPVRSGPPAGELGKARRARAELIRLIKALAAAEGWRDETRERVLSVASRQPASTLAPDLVHFAERLRGVEAAR
;
A
#
# COMPACT_ATOMS: atom_id res chain seq x y z
N MET A 1 -18.72 -24.08 -9.32
CA MET A 1 -17.73 -23.06 -8.93
C MET A 1 -18.36 -22.28 -7.81
N ASP A 2 -17.66 -22.04 -6.70
CA ASP A 2 -18.23 -21.29 -5.57
C ASP A 2 -17.98 -19.78 -5.70
N ALA A 3 -18.75 -18.96 -4.97
CA ALA A 3 -18.62 -17.50 -5.02
C ALA A 3 -17.20 -17.02 -4.67
N GLN A 4 -16.50 -17.72 -3.77
CA GLN A 4 -15.14 -17.39 -3.35
C GLN A 4 -14.12 -17.62 -4.48
N GLN A 5 -14.24 -18.74 -5.20
CA GLN A 5 -13.42 -19.09 -6.35
C GLN A 5 -13.59 -18.09 -7.50
N VAL A 6 -14.82 -17.60 -7.73
CA VAL A 6 -15.08 -16.57 -8.74
C VAL A 6 -14.45 -15.23 -8.32
N ILE A 7 -14.52 -14.87 -7.03
CA ILE A 7 -13.87 -13.67 -6.49
C ILE A 7 -12.34 -13.76 -6.59
N ASP A 8 -11.76 -14.90 -6.22
CA ASP A 8 -10.31 -15.12 -6.29
C ASP A 8 -9.81 -15.10 -7.74
N LEU A 9 -10.56 -15.68 -8.67
CA LEU A 9 -10.26 -15.62 -10.11
C LEU A 9 -10.36 -14.18 -10.65
N ALA A 10 -11.40 -13.43 -10.27
CA ALA A 10 -11.55 -12.03 -10.65
C ALA A 10 -10.39 -11.19 -10.11
N SER A 11 -9.99 -11.39 -8.85
CA SER A 11 -8.86 -10.70 -8.24
C SER A 11 -7.53 -11.02 -8.94
N ALA A 12 -7.29 -12.30 -9.26
CA ALA A 12 -6.11 -12.74 -10.01
C ALA A 12 -6.05 -12.13 -11.42
N ALA A 13 -7.21 -11.89 -12.05
CA ALA A 13 -7.34 -11.21 -13.34
C ALA A 13 -7.25 -9.67 -13.26
N GLY A 14 -7.04 -9.11 -12.06
CA GLY A 14 -6.96 -7.67 -11.82
C GLY A 14 -8.31 -6.95 -11.79
N LEU A 15 -9.40 -7.68 -11.54
CA LEU A 15 -10.74 -7.14 -11.40
C LEU A 15 -11.12 -6.99 -9.92
N ALA A 16 -11.78 -5.89 -9.59
CA ALA A 16 -12.46 -5.68 -8.33
C ALA A 16 -13.97 -5.79 -8.55
N LEU A 17 -14.64 -6.57 -7.69
CA LEU A 17 -16.09 -6.76 -7.70
C LEU A 17 -16.69 -5.97 -6.52
N HIS A 18 -17.64 -5.08 -6.81
CA HIS A 18 -18.29 -4.24 -5.81
C HIS A 18 -19.81 -4.46 -5.84
N PRO A 19 -20.43 -4.87 -4.73
CA PRO A 19 -21.89 -4.98 -4.66
C PRO A 19 -22.50 -3.57 -4.57
N ARG A 20 -23.40 -3.25 -5.49
CA ARG A 20 -24.18 -2.00 -5.53
C ARG A 20 -25.66 -2.35 -5.49
N GLY A 21 -26.21 -2.44 -4.28
CA GLY A 21 -27.54 -3.03 -4.09
C GLY A 21 -27.53 -4.44 -4.66
N ASP A 22 -28.49 -4.75 -5.53
CA ASP A 22 -28.65 -6.08 -6.14
C ASP A 22 -27.87 -6.27 -7.46
N THR A 23 -27.01 -5.31 -7.77
CA THR A 23 -26.13 -5.34 -8.94
C THR A 23 -24.68 -5.47 -8.52
N LEU A 24 -23.86 -6.06 -9.38
CA LEU A 24 -22.42 -6.18 -9.16
C LEU A 24 -21.66 -5.32 -10.17
N GLU A 25 -20.87 -4.38 -9.66
CA GLU A 25 -20.00 -3.53 -10.46
C GLU A 25 -18.62 -4.17 -10.60
N MET A 26 -18.13 -4.26 -11.85
CA MET A 26 -16.81 -4.82 -12.18
C MET A 26 -15.84 -3.69 -12.57
N VAL A 27 -14.82 -3.46 -11.75
CA VAL A 27 -13.78 -2.45 -11.98
C VAL A 27 -12.48 -3.13 -12.38
N GLY A 28 -11.94 -2.77 -13.55
CA GLY A 28 -10.64 -3.28 -14.01
C GLY A 28 -10.48 -3.27 -15.53
N PRO A 29 -9.42 -3.92 -16.06
CA PRO A 29 -9.11 -3.94 -17.49
C PRO A 29 -10.28 -4.46 -18.34
N ALA A 30 -10.58 -3.79 -19.46
CA ALA A 30 -11.71 -4.15 -20.33
C ALA A 30 -11.66 -5.61 -20.81
N GLY A 31 -10.48 -6.09 -21.24
CA GLY A 31 -10.31 -7.48 -21.67
C GLY A 31 -10.60 -8.50 -20.56
N SER A 32 -10.17 -8.24 -19.33
CA SER A 32 -10.49 -9.09 -18.18
C SER A 32 -11.98 -9.05 -17.85
N ARG A 33 -12.62 -7.87 -17.94
CA ARG A 33 -14.06 -7.72 -17.69
C ARG A 33 -14.87 -8.52 -18.67
N ASP A 34 -14.57 -8.45 -19.96
CA ASP A 34 -15.33 -9.17 -20.98
C ASP A 34 -15.11 -10.68 -20.89
N ALA A 35 -13.91 -11.14 -20.53
CA ALA A 35 -13.62 -12.55 -20.31
C ALA A 35 -14.39 -13.15 -19.11
N LEU A 36 -14.56 -12.37 -18.04
CA LEU A 36 -15.19 -12.85 -16.79
C LEU A 36 -16.65 -12.43 -16.65
N ARG A 37 -17.21 -11.63 -17.56
CA ARG A 37 -18.59 -11.12 -17.50
C ARG A 37 -19.63 -12.22 -17.39
N ALA A 38 -19.55 -13.24 -18.26
CA ALA A 38 -20.52 -14.33 -18.28
C ALA A 38 -20.47 -15.16 -16.99
N LEU A 39 -19.26 -15.46 -16.52
CA LEU A 39 -19.04 -16.21 -15.28
C LEU A 39 -19.53 -15.44 -14.04
N VAL A 40 -19.28 -14.13 -14.00
CA VAL A 40 -19.73 -13.27 -12.91
C VAL A 40 -21.25 -13.09 -12.92
N ALA A 41 -21.87 -13.01 -14.11
CA ALA A 41 -23.32 -12.93 -14.24
C ALA A 41 -24.03 -14.23 -13.80
N GLU A 42 -23.45 -15.39 -14.13
CA GLU A 42 -23.96 -16.70 -13.73
C GLU A 42 -24.04 -16.86 -12.20
N HIS A 43 -23.03 -16.36 -11.49
CA HIS A 43 -22.94 -16.44 -10.02
C HIS A 43 -23.28 -15.14 -9.29
N GLN A 44 -23.94 -14.18 -9.96
CA GLN A 44 -24.12 -12.81 -9.45
C GLN A 44 -24.74 -12.76 -8.04
N TYR A 45 -25.84 -13.48 -7.81
CA TYR A 45 -26.55 -13.44 -6.53
C TYR A 45 -25.76 -14.09 -5.40
N GLU A 46 -25.07 -15.21 -5.68
CA GLU A 46 -24.21 -15.88 -4.70
C GLU A 46 -23.00 -15.03 -4.34
N ILE A 47 -22.41 -14.32 -5.32
CA ILE A 47 -21.31 -13.38 -5.08
C ILE A 47 -21.78 -12.19 -4.25
N ILE A 48 -22.95 -11.63 -4.55
CA ILE A 48 -23.53 -10.52 -3.78
C ILE A 48 -23.80 -10.95 -2.34
N ASP A 49 -24.44 -12.11 -2.14
CA ASP A 49 -24.73 -12.63 -0.80
C ASP A 49 -23.43 -12.93 -0.03
N TYR A 50 -22.45 -13.57 -0.67
CA TYR A 50 -21.14 -13.80 -0.09
C TYR A 50 -20.43 -12.49 0.28
N LEU A 51 -20.44 -11.46 -0.58
CA LEU A 51 -19.81 -10.17 -0.29
C LEU A 51 -20.53 -9.37 0.79
N ARG A 52 -21.86 -9.53 0.93
CA ARG A 52 -22.66 -8.91 1.99
C ARG A 52 -22.49 -9.61 3.35
N ASN A 53 -22.38 -10.94 3.35
CA ASN A 53 -22.26 -11.78 4.54
C ASN A 53 -20.81 -12.06 4.94
N ALA A 54 -19.83 -11.77 4.07
CA ALA A 54 -18.43 -11.87 4.41
C ALA A 54 -18.14 -10.97 5.62
N PRO A 55 -17.54 -11.51 6.71
CA PRO A 55 -17.15 -10.68 7.84
C PRO A 55 -16.23 -9.60 7.31
N CYS A 56 -16.67 -8.34 7.42
CA CYS A 56 -16.01 -7.14 6.91
C CYS A 56 -14.55 -7.39 6.60
N ARG A 57 -14.22 -7.85 5.38
CA ARG A 57 -12.83 -7.86 4.94
C ARG A 57 -12.45 -6.39 5.07
N PRO A 58 -11.43 -6.03 5.86
CA PRO A 58 -11.09 -4.62 6.02
C PRO A 58 -10.91 -4.10 4.61
N VAL A 59 -11.81 -3.21 4.18
CA VAL A 59 -11.58 -2.36 3.02
C VAL A 59 -10.23 -1.79 3.35
N ARG A 60 -9.21 -2.25 2.65
CA ARG A 60 -7.87 -1.74 2.79
C ARG A 60 -7.96 -0.36 2.19
N SER A 61 -8.42 0.61 2.98
CA SER A 61 -8.19 2.04 2.86
C SER A 61 -6.70 2.34 3.05
N GLY A 62 -5.86 1.43 2.57
CA GLY A 62 -4.46 1.62 2.34
C GLY A 62 -4.31 2.22 0.94
N PRO A 63 -3.27 3.03 0.74
CA PRO A 63 -3.00 3.61 -0.55
C PRO A 63 -2.87 2.52 -1.63
N PRO A 64 -3.24 2.80 -2.89
CA PRO A 64 -3.21 1.82 -3.98
C PRO A 64 -1.84 1.11 -4.04
N ALA A 65 -1.79 -0.15 -4.48
CA ALA A 65 -0.60 -1.00 -4.38
C ALA A 65 0.71 -0.34 -4.88
N GLY A 66 0.63 0.53 -5.90
CA GLY A 66 1.76 1.33 -6.39
C GLY A 66 2.25 2.39 -5.38
N GLU A 67 1.34 3.07 -4.69
CA GLU A 67 1.65 4.05 -3.64
C GLU A 67 2.23 3.38 -2.39
N LEU A 68 1.81 2.15 -2.06
CA LEU A 68 2.43 1.36 -0.99
C LEU A 68 3.90 1.04 -1.31
N GLY A 69 4.19 0.75 -2.59
CA GLY A 69 5.56 0.57 -3.08
C GLY A 69 6.40 1.85 -2.97
N LYS A 70 5.83 3.01 -3.34
CA LYS A 70 6.49 4.32 -3.19
C LYS A 70 6.78 4.65 -1.73
N ALA A 71 5.79 4.49 -0.85
CA ALA A 71 5.95 4.74 0.58
C ALA A 71 7.00 3.80 1.21
N ARG A 72 7.06 2.53 0.80
CA ARG A 72 8.07 1.59 1.28
C ARG A 72 9.48 1.99 0.83
N ARG A 73 9.65 2.42 -0.43
CA ARG A 73 10.94 2.92 -0.94
C ARG A 73 11.36 4.20 -0.24
N ALA A 74 10.44 5.16 -0.09
CA ALA A 74 10.68 6.41 0.62
C ALA A 74 11.11 6.17 2.08
N ARG A 75 10.46 5.23 2.77
CA ARG A 75 10.84 4.86 4.14
C ARG A 75 12.22 4.20 4.22
N ALA A 76 12.54 3.30 3.27
CA ALA A 76 13.85 2.67 3.22
C ALA A 76 14.97 3.71 2.99
N GLU A 77 14.73 4.68 2.11
CA GLU A 77 15.67 5.77 1.85
C GLU A 77 15.83 6.68 3.06
N LEU A 78 14.74 7.01 3.75
CA LEU A 78 14.78 7.80 4.99
C LEU A 78 15.61 7.11 6.07
N ILE A 79 15.42 5.80 6.27
CA ILE A 79 16.22 5.00 7.20
C ILE A 79 17.71 5.04 6.81
N ARG A 80 18.03 4.97 5.51
CA ARG A 80 19.41 5.05 5.02
C ARG A 80 20.04 6.41 5.33
N LEU A 81 19.33 7.50 5.06
CA LEU A 81 19.79 8.87 5.35
C LEU A 81 20.03 9.09 6.84
N ILE A 82 19.10 8.66 7.70
CA ILE A 82 19.24 8.76 9.16
C ILE A 82 20.48 8.00 9.64
N LYS A 83 20.73 6.80 9.12
CA LYS A 83 21.93 6.01 9.48
C LYS A 83 23.22 6.70 9.03
N ALA A 84 23.25 7.24 7.81
CA ALA A 84 24.41 7.96 7.30
C ALA A 84 24.69 9.23 8.11
N LEU A 85 23.65 10.01 8.42
CA LEU A 85 23.77 11.20 9.24
C LEU A 85 24.22 10.87 10.66
N ALA A 86 23.64 9.85 11.28
CA ALA A 86 24.03 9.40 12.61
C ALA A 86 25.51 8.98 12.68
N ALA A 87 26.03 8.35 11.63
CA ALA A 87 27.45 8.01 11.53
C ALA A 87 28.34 9.25 11.33
N ALA A 88 27.89 10.21 10.51
CA ALA A 88 28.64 11.44 10.22
C ALA A 88 28.68 12.41 11.42
N GLU A 89 27.57 12.55 12.15
CA GLU A 89 27.45 13.41 13.34
C GLU A 89 27.83 12.68 14.65
N GLY A 90 28.17 11.39 14.61
CA GLY A 90 28.59 10.62 15.79
C GLY A 90 27.49 10.45 16.85
N TRP A 91 26.25 10.19 16.41
CA TRP A 91 25.11 10.06 17.33
C TRP A 91 25.28 8.88 18.29
N ARG A 92 24.82 9.08 19.53
CA ARG A 92 24.65 7.98 20.50
C ARG A 92 23.61 6.98 19.99
N ASP A 93 23.83 5.71 20.30
CA ASP A 93 22.97 4.59 19.86
C ASP A 93 21.50 4.80 20.27
N GLU A 94 21.25 5.30 21.48
CA GLU A 94 19.92 5.60 22.02
C GLU A 94 19.17 6.63 21.16
N THR A 95 19.86 7.69 20.74
CA THR A 95 19.30 8.75 19.89
C THR A 95 19.02 8.21 18.49
N ARG A 96 19.96 7.45 17.93
CA ARG A 96 19.80 6.80 16.63
C ARG A 96 18.61 5.86 16.61
N GLU A 97 18.48 5.00 17.62
CA GLU A 97 17.38 4.03 17.73
C GLU A 97 16.03 4.72 17.89
N ARG A 98 15.96 5.77 18.72
CA ARG A 98 14.74 6.56 18.89
C ARG A 98 14.26 7.17 17.56
N VAL A 99 15.16 7.79 16.81
CA VAL A 99 14.82 8.42 15.52
C VAL A 99 14.44 7.38 14.47
N LEU A 100 15.13 6.24 14.42
CA LEU A 100 14.77 5.13 13.51
C LEU A 100 13.42 4.50 13.85
N SER A 101 13.09 4.37 15.13
CA SER A 101 11.80 3.85 15.60
C SER A 101 10.64 4.75 15.18
N VAL A 102 10.82 6.08 15.29
CA VAL A 102 9.83 7.06 14.80
C VAL A 102 9.70 6.99 13.28
N ALA A 103 10.82 6.97 12.55
CA ALA A 103 10.83 6.89 11.10
C ALA A 103 10.21 5.59 10.55
N SER A 104 10.22 4.51 11.33
CA SER A 104 9.62 3.24 10.95
C SER A 104 8.09 3.21 11.11
N ARG A 105 7.54 4.06 11.99
CA ARG A 105 6.11 4.08 12.34
C ARG A 105 5.34 5.28 11.77
N GLN A 106 6.05 6.29 11.28
CA GLN A 106 5.42 7.52 10.79
C GLN A 106 4.50 7.27 9.58
N PRO A 107 3.44 8.08 9.38
CA PRO A 107 2.58 8.01 8.20
C PRO A 107 3.33 8.22 6.88
N ALA A 108 2.74 7.82 5.74
CA ALA A 108 3.37 8.06 4.44
C ALA A 108 3.43 9.55 4.07
N SER A 109 2.49 10.36 4.56
CA SER A 109 2.42 11.80 4.32
C SER A 109 3.60 12.58 4.92
N THR A 110 4.25 12.05 5.96
CA THR A 110 5.37 12.70 6.64
C THR A 110 6.73 12.29 6.05
N LEU A 111 6.78 11.26 5.20
CA LEU A 111 8.03 10.76 4.62
C LEU A 111 8.70 11.76 3.67
N ALA A 112 7.90 12.47 2.85
CA ALA A 112 8.44 13.43 1.88
C ALA A 112 9.18 14.61 2.52
N PRO A 113 8.59 15.35 3.49
CA PRO A 113 9.31 16.43 4.17
C PRO A 113 10.53 15.93 4.96
N ASP A 114 10.43 14.77 5.63
CA ASP A 114 11.56 14.19 6.37
C ASP A 114 12.73 13.83 5.44
N LEU A 115 12.44 13.24 4.27
CA LEU A 115 13.47 12.91 3.28
C LEU A 115 14.26 14.14 2.84
N VAL A 116 13.58 15.27 2.59
CA VAL A 116 14.23 16.53 2.25
C VAL A 116 15.10 17.02 3.41
N HIS A 117 14.54 17.06 4.62
CA HIS A 117 15.24 17.52 5.81
C HIS A 117 16.54 16.74 6.09
N PHE A 118 16.47 15.40 6.10
CA PHE A 118 17.64 14.57 6.37
C PHE A 118 18.65 14.57 5.23
N ALA A 119 18.22 14.70 3.97
CA ALA A 119 19.12 14.81 2.84
C ALA A 119 19.89 16.15 2.85
N GLU A 120 19.22 17.26 3.14
CA GLU A 120 19.86 18.57 3.27
C GLU A 120 20.85 18.60 4.42
N ARG A 121 20.49 18.02 5.57
CA ARG A 121 21.37 17.96 6.73
C ARG A 121 22.61 17.12 6.48
N LEU A 122 22.47 15.97 5.81
CA LEU A 122 23.61 15.13 5.42
C LEU A 122 24.54 15.88 4.45
N ARG A 123 23.99 16.54 3.42
CA ARG A 123 24.79 17.38 2.51
C ARG A 123 25.53 18.48 3.25
N GLY A 124 24.90 19.11 4.24
CA GLY A 124 25.53 20.14 5.06
C GLY A 124 26.73 19.60 5.87
N VAL A 125 26.59 18.41 6.45
CA VAL A 125 27.68 17.75 7.19
C VAL A 125 28.80 17.31 6.25
N GLU A 126 28.47 16.77 5.08
CA GLU A 126 29.47 16.38 4.06
C GLU A 126 30.22 17.58 3.49
N ALA A 127 29.56 18.72 3.29
CA ALA A 127 30.19 19.94 2.78
C ALA A 127 31.06 20.67 3.82
N ALA A 128 30.84 20.39 5.12
CA ALA A 128 31.63 20.95 6.23
C ALA A 128 32.86 20.09 6.59
N ARG A 129 33.07 18.97 5.89
CA ARG A 129 34.15 18.01 6.10
C ARG A 129 35.29 18.22 5.10
#